data_AF-A0A1C5FFX9-F1
#
_entry.id   AF-A0A1C5FFX9-F1
#
_cell.length_a   1.000
_cell.length_b   1.000
_cell.length_c   1.000
_cell.angle_alpha   90.00
_cell.angle_beta   90.00
_cell.angle_gamma   90.00
#
_symmetry.space_group_name_H-M   'P 1'
#
loop_
_entity.id
_entity.type
_entity.pdbx_description
1 polymer ?
#
loop_
_entity_poly.entity_id
_entity_poly.type
_entity_poly.pdbx_seq_one_letter_code
_entity_poly.pdbx_strand_id
1 'polypeptide(L)' 'MNGRVIAGRYELSTLIGQGGMGQVWTAYDQRLDRRVAVKLLRPDRMAAAT' A
#
# COMPACT_ATOMS: atom_id res chain seq x y z
N MET A 1 -14.95 -10.72 -4.78
CA MET A 1 -13.53 -10.32 -4.79
C MET A 1 -13.37 -9.32 -3.67
N ASN A 2 -12.86 -9.74 -2.51
CA ASN A 2 -12.68 -8.84 -1.37
C ASN A 2 -11.18 -8.50 -1.32
N GLY A 3 -10.76 -7.50 -2.09
CA GLY A 3 -9.42 -6.95 -1.98
C GLY A 3 -9.19 -6.43 -0.56
N ARG A 4 -7.97 -6.56 -0.04
CA ARG A 4 -7.64 -6.06 1.30
C ARG A 4 -7.71 -4.53 1.26
N VAL A 5 -8.71 -3.95 1.92
CA VAL A 5 -8.79 -2.50 2.12
C VAL A 5 -7.93 -2.09 3.30
N ILE A 6 -7.04 -1.12 3.11
CA ILE A 6 -6.22 -0.54 4.17
C ILE A 6 -6.56 0.93 4.36
N ALA A 7 -6.32 1.44 5.57
CA ALA A 7 -6.61 2.83 5.95
C ALA A 7 -8.03 3.30 5.58
N GLY A 8 -8.98 2.35 5.45
CA GLY A 8 -10.35 2.60 5.00
C GLY A 8 -10.47 3.25 3.62
N ARG A 9 -9.48 3.13 2.74
CA ARG A 9 -9.41 3.89 1.49
C ARG A 9 -8.79 3.16 0.31
N TYR A 10 -7.71 2.41 0.55
CA TYR A 10 -6.93 1.81 -0.53
C TYR A 10 -7.25 0.33 -0.63
N GLU A 11 -7.90 -0.06 -1.72
CA GLU A 11 -8.15 -1.47 -2.02
C GLU A 11 -6.94 -2.06 -2.74
N LEU A 12 -6.18 -2.92 -2.06
CA LEU A 12 -4.98 -3.55 -2.61
C LEU A 12 -5.34 -4.63 -3.63
N SER A 13 -4.58 -4.70 -4.72
CA SER A 13 -4.75 -5.69 -5.79
C SER A 13 -3.51 -6.57 -5.96
N THR A 14 -2.46 -6.09 -6.63
CA THR A 14 -1.31 -6.91 -7.04
C THR A 14 -0.01 -6.38 -6.44
N LEU A 15 0.83 -7.25 -5.90
CA LEU A 15 2.18 -6.89 -5.49
C LEU A 15 3.03 -6.63 -6.75
N ILE A 16 3.58 -5.43 -6.87
CA ILE A 16 4.40 -5.01 -8.02
C ILE A 16 5.86 -4.77 -7.68
N GLY A 17 6.23 -4.80 -6.40
CA GLY A 17 7.63 -4.72 -5.99
C GLY A 17 7.83 -5.09 -4.53
N GLN A 18 8.98 -5.68 -4.21
CA GLN A 18 9.37 -6.03 -2.86
C GLN A 18 10.87 -5.79 -2.65
N GLY A 19 11.25 -5.28 -1.49
CA GLY A 19 12.64 -5.10 -1.10
C GLY A 19 12.80 -4.91 0.40
N GLY A 20 14.00 -4.49 0.83
CA GLY A 20 14.33 -4.33 2.25
C GLY A 20 13.40 -3.36 2.99
N MET A 21 12.92 -2.31 2.33
CA MET A 21 12.03 -1.30 2.93
C MET A 21 10.55 -1.71 2.98
N GLY A 22 10.15 -2.83 2.36
CA GLY A 22 8.76 -3.28 2.34
C GLY A 22 8.25 -3.70 0.96
N GLN A 23 6.95 -3.54 0.75
CA GLN A 23 6.21 -4.03 -0.41
C GLN A 23 5.48 -2.89 -1.12
N VAL A 24 5.42 -2.91 -2.45
CA VAL A 24 4.67 -1.96 -3.28
C VAL A 24 3.56 -2.72 -3.99
N TRP A 25 2.33 -2.26 -3.81
CA TRP A 25 1.13 -2.86 -4.37
C TRP A 25 0.46 -1.89 -5.35
N THR A 26 -0.17 -2.41 -6.41
CA THR A 26 -1.25 -1.68 -7.07
C THR A 26 -2.45 -1.62 -6.14
N ALA A 27 -3.13 -0.48 -6.14
CA ALA A 27 -4.35 -0.30 -5.37
C ALA A 27 -5.33 0.63 -6.09
N TYR A 28 -6.59 0.54 -5.73
CA TYR A 28 -7.60 1.54 -6.07
C TYR A 28 -7.78 2.51 -4.91
N ASP A 29 -7.63 3.80 -5.17
CA ASP A 29 -7.98 4.85 -4.22
C ASP A 29 -9.47 5.18 -4.36
N GLN A 30 -10.28 4.73 -3.41
CA GLN A 30 -11.73 4.91 -3.45
C GLN A 30 -12.20 6.36 -3.29
N ARG A 31 -11.33 7.27 -2.82
CA ARG A 31 -11.67 8.70 -2.69
C ARG A 31 -11.35 9.49 -3.95
N LEU A 32 -10.23 9.17 -4.59
CA LEU A 32 -9.77 9.86 -5.80
C LEU A 32 -10.17 9.15 -7.09
N ASP A 33 -10.84 8.00 -6.98
CA ASP A 33 -11.37 7.22 -8.09
C ASP A 33 -10.30 6.87 -9.14
N ARG A 34 -9.12 6.42 -8.66
CA ARG A 34 -7.97 6.12 -9.54
C ARG A 34 -7.09 5.01 -9.02
N ARG A 35 -6.34 4.40 -9.95
CA ARG A 35 -5.25 3.47 -9.61
C ARG A 35 -4.04 4.22 -9.05
N VAL A 36 -3.45 3.66 -8.00
CA VAL A 36 -2.26 4.17 -7.32
C VAL A 36 -1.31 3.04 -6.96
N ALA A 37 -0.06 3.38 -6.66
CA ALA A 37 0.88 2.47 -6.01
C ALA A 37 0.93 2.76 -4.51
N VAL A 38 0.80 1.73 -3.67
CA VAL A 38 0.86 1.84 -2.21
C VAL A 38 2.09 1.10 -1.72
N LYS A 39 3.00 1.81 -1.05
CA LYS A 39 4.18 1.21 -0.40
C LYS A 39 3.89 0.92 1.07
N LEU A 40 3.79 -0.36 1.42
CA LEU A 40 3.68 -0.84 2.79
C LEU A 40 5.07 -1.02 3.38
N LEU A 41 5.39 -0.22 4.40
CA LEU A 41 6.65 -0.31 5.13
C LEU A 41 6.62 -1.49 6.10
N ARG A 42 7.79 -2.09 6.35
CA ARG A 42 7.91 -3.09 7.41
C ARG A 42 7.85 -2.42 8.80
N PRO A 43 7.22 -3.05 9.81
CA PRO A 43 7.07 -2.45 11.14
C PRO A 43 8.40 -2.05 11.80
N ASP A 44 9.46 -2.81 11.56
CA ASP A 44 10.82 -2.58 12.06
C ASP A 44 11.54 -1.37 11.42
N ARG A 45 10.94 -0.76 10.39
CA ARG A 45 11.52 0.33 9.60
C ARG A 45 10.71 1.62 9.64
N MET A 46 9.70 1.71 10.50
CA MET A 46 9.04 2.98 10.81
C MET A 46 9.95 3.83 11.72
N ALA A 47 11.08 4.29 11.19
CA ALA A 47 11.85 5.34 11.82
C ALA A 47 11.06 6.65 11.66
N ALA A 48 10.65 7.23 12.79
CA ALA A 48 10.05 8.56 12.81
C ALA A 48 11.00 9.52 12.10
N ALA A 49 10.47 10.31 11.17
CA ALA A 49 11.13 11.55 10.78
C ALA A 49 11.31 12.36 12.06
N THR A 50 12.53 12.38 12.58
CA THR A 50 13.00 13.33 13.60
C THR A 50 13.24 14.66 12.90
#